data_AF-A0A9D3N1E1-F1
#
_entry.id   AF-A0A9D3N1E1-F1
#
_cell.length_a   1.000
_cell.length_b   1.000
_cell.length_c   1.000
_cell.angle_alpha   90.00
_cell.angle_beta   90.00
_cell.angle_gamma   90.00
#
_symmetry.space_group_name_H-M   'P 1'
#
loop_
_entity.id
_entity.type
_entity.pdbx_description
1 polymer ?
#
loop_
_entity_poly.entity_id
_entity_poly.type
_entity_poly.pdbx_seq_one_letter_code
_entity_poly.pdbx_strand_id
1 'polypeptide(L)'
;MSSILLVVRSTTYGRTNRDTCNARPASEIANTNCALKISTIADRCNGLRECEVKTDLLGNPDPCFGTYKYYNTTYDCISGQNIVICEQGYSTLNCGDGYIQIINANYGRANAVTCVNGLPSSVLQNTNCYAPSTFSKVASMCNGKTTCTVDASYTIFTDPCVGTAKYLSVSYICHRSIVTCEGNTAILTCGDRRINAVSANYGRTDSTTCSSGRPANQISNTNCYTPDALNKVAARCNGQSSCSVPATNDLFSDPCYGTYKYLTVHHCFNTFSIMMLCLKLTLLTLLIAAPGLLVSGETVITCDGDVQRLTCDTGVIKVKSTVYGRSDSTICSTKRPHLTVTDTSCYSTISTIADRCNGLRECEVKTDLLGSSDPCKGTYKYYTTTYGCIDAREAVVCEHGYRTLDCGTDTIEILNANFGRADSVTCSSGLPNGFTQNTNCYAPNTLSIVSSLCNGMNTCTVEASSTVFSDPCKTTAKYLTVSYTCINSSMNLFLTGSIVTCEGNTAILTCGDRRINAVSANYGRTDSTTCSSGRPANQISNTNCYTPDALNKVAARCNGQSSCSVPATNDLFSDPCYGTYKYLTVVYYCS
;
A
#
# COMPACT_ATOMS: atom_id res chain seq x y z
N MET A 1 -5.44 12.42 -11.51
CA MET A 1 -4.89 11.19 -10.89
C MET A 1 -3.63 11.59 -10.14
N SER A 2 -3.48 11.18 -8.88
CA SER A 2 -2.27 11.48 -8.11
C SER A 2 -1.14 10.51 -8.53
N SER A 3 0.04 11.06 -8.81
CA SER A 3 1.26 10.34 -9.15
C SER A 3 2.19 10.25 -7.95
N ILE A 4 2.98 9.19 -7.87
CA ILE A 4 4.06 9.06 -6.88
C ILE A 4 5.30 9.77 -7.43
N LEU A 5 5.90 10.65 -6.64
CA LEU A 5 7.02 11.51 -7.02
C LEU A 5 8.24 11.24 -6.11
N LEU A 6 9.42 11.14 -6.69
CA LEU A 6 10.69 11.02 -5.96
C LEU A 6 11.08 12.36 -5.29
N VAL A 7 11.60 12.30 -4.08
CA VAL A 7 12.20 13.44 -3.35
C VAL A 7 13.52 12.97 -2.75
N VAL A 8 14.61 13.20 -3.47
CA VAL A 8 15.97 12.91 -3.03
C VAL A 8 16.30 13.72 -1.78
N ARG A 9 16.63 13.00 -0.71
CA ARG A 9 17.04 13.55 0.59
C ARG A 9 18.54 13.79 0.65
N SER A 10 19.32 12.88 0.10
CA SER A 10 20.77 13.01 0.05
C SER A 10 21.36 12.18 -1.09
N THR A 11 22.49 12.62 -1.62
CA THR A 11 23.29 11.86 -2.56
C THR A 11 24.76 12.05 -2.23
N THR A 12 25.50 10.94 -2.19
CA THR A 12 26.94 10.93 -2.01
C THR A 12 27.60 10.19 -3.16
N TYR A 13 28.73 10.69 -3.63
CA TYR A 13 29.60 10.04 -4.61
C TYR A 13 30.96 9.78 -3.97
N GLY A 14 31.37 8.51 -3.92
CA GLY A 14 32.59 8.08 -3.24
C GLY A 14 32.52 6.64 -2.72
N ARG A 15 33.28 6.32 -1.68
CA ARG A 15 33.25 5.08 -0.92
C ARG A 15 33.25 5.37 0.58
N THR A 16 32.21 4.90 1.28
CA THR A 16 32.06 5.03 2.75
C THR A 16 32.21 3.70 3.51
N ASN A 17 32.31 2.57 2.78
CA ASN A 17 32.49 1.23 3.35
C ASN A 17 33.21 0.29 2.36
N ARG A 18 33.64 -0.88 2.86
CA ARG A 18 34.31 -1.91 2.05
C ARG A 18 33.34 -2.91 1.41
N ASP A 19 32.14 -3.06 1.95
CA ASP A 19 31.20 -4.13 1.59
C ASP A 19 30.40 -3.82 0.32
N THR A 20 30.05 -2.55 0.11
CA THR A 20 29.32 -2.09 -1.08
C THR A 20 30.25 -2.04 -2.28
N CYS A 21 29.83 -2.70 -3.38
CA CYS A 21 30.63 -2.82 -4.61
C CYS A 21 32.05 -3.35 -4.34
N ASN A 22 32.14 -4.52 -3.70
CA ASN A 22 33.37 -5.11 -3.18
C ASN A 22 34.10 -6.07 -4.14
N ALA A 23 33.56 -6.32 -5.34
CA ALA A 23 34.18 -7.15 -6.38
C ALA A 23 35.37 -6.44 -7.08
N ARG A 24 36.31 -5.91 -6.30
CA ARG A 24 37.47 -5.11 -6.74
C ARG A 24 38.70 -5.41 -5.88
N PRO A 25 39.93 -5.10 -6.36
CA PRO A 25 41.15 -5.30 -5.58
C PRO A 25 41.10 -4.59 -4.22
N ALA A 26 41.70 -5.20 -3.20
CA ALA A 26 41.70 -4.68 -1.84
C ALA A 26 42.27 -3.25 -1.75
N SER A 27 43.25 -2.91 -2.59
CA SER A 27 43.83 -1.56 -2.70
C SER A 27 42.83 -0.50 -3.15
N GLU A 28 41.89 -0.85 -4.03
CA GLU A 28 40.91 0.09 -4.59
C GLU A 28 39.70 0.31 -3.67
N ILE A 29 39.48 -0.58 -2.69
CA ILE A 29 38.36 -0.49 -1.74
C ILE A 29 38.78 -0.13 -0.31
N ALA A 30 40.09 0.00 -0.06
CA ALA A 30 40.62 0.24 1.28
C ALA A 30 40.23 1.60 1.86
N ASN A 31 40.13 2.63 1.01
CA ASN A 31 39.82 4.01 1.41
C ASN A 31 38.29 4.21 1.54
N THR A 32 37.81 4.18 2.78
CA THR A 32 36.39 4.42 3.13
C THR A 32 36.11 5.84 3.62
N ASN A 33 37.11 6.70 3.67
CA ASN A 33 36.97 8.11 4.03
C ASN A 33 36.95 8.98 2.77
N CYS A 34 36.26 8.51 1.73
CA CYS A 34 36.20 9.18 0.45
C CYS A 34 34.74 9.40 0.06
N ALA A 35 34.17 10.58 0.27
CA ALA A 35 32.84 10.88 -0.24
C ALA A 35 32.62 12.38 -0.37
N LEU A 36 31.94 12.79 -1.45
CA LEU A 36 31.42 14.14 -1.64
C LEU A 36 29.90 14.09 -1.70
N LYS A 37 29.24 15.05 -1.05
CA LYS A 37 27.80 15.29 -1.25
C LYS A 37 27.60 15.98 -2.60
N ILE A 38 26.64 15.51 -3.38
CA ILE A 38 26.31 16.07 -4.70
C ILE A 38 24.81 16.33 -4.82
N SER A 39 24.41 17.33 -5.61
CA SER A 39 22.99 17.64 -5.88
C SER A 39 22.50 17.09 -7.23
N THR A 40 23.40 16.74 -8.14
CA THR A 40 23.09 16.46 -9.55
C THR A 40 22.01 15.39 -9.74
N ILE A 41 21.94 14.38 -8.86
CA ILE A 41 20.88 13.35 -8.89
C ILE A 41 19.54 13.93 -8.42
N ALA A 42 19.53 14.74 -7.35
CA ALA A 42 18.32 15.42 -6.88
C ALA A 42 17.75 16.37 -7.95
N ASP A 43 18.63 17.14 -8.60
CA ASP A 43 18.26 18.08 -9.65
C ASP A 43 17.58 17.37 -10.84
N ARG A 44 18.04 16.15 -11.18
CA ARG A 44 17.49 15.34 -12.27
C ARG A 44 16.27 14.52 -11.88
N CYS A 45 16.23 14.00 -10.66
CA CYS A 45 15.28 12.96 -10.26
C CYS A 45 14.10 13.42 -9.41
N ASN A 46 14.22 14.54 -8.70
CA ASN A 46 13.12 15.04 -7.88
C ASN A 46 11.86 15.21 -8.74
N GLY A 47 10.68 14.91 -8.19
CA GLY A 47 9.42 15.11 -8.90
C GLY A 47 9.15 14.16 -10.07
N LEU A 48 10.06 13.26 -10.39
CA LEU A 48 9.82 12.20 -11.37
C LEU A 48 9.21 10.97 -10.69
N ARG A 49 8.44 10.19 -11.44
CA ARG A 49 7.95 8.88 -10.98
C ARG A 49 9.06 7.83 -10.99
N GLU A 50 9.96 7.94 -11.96
CA GLU A 50 11.09 7.07 -12.21
C GLU A 50 12.21 7.93 -12.78
N CYS A 51 13.46 7.67 -12.38
CA CYS A 51 14.61 8.43 -12.81
C CYS A 51 15.77 7.49 -13.12
N GLU A 52 16.22 7.52 -14.37
CA GLU A 52 17.45 6.85 -14.79
C GLU A 52 18.56 7.88 -14.93
N VAL A 53 19.72 7.59 -14.36
CA VAL A 53 20.88 8.47 -14.39
C VAL A 53 22.08 7.72 -14.90
N LYS A 54 22.63 8.17 -16.04
CA LYS A 54 23.90 7.69 -16.58
C LYS A 54 25.05 8.28 -15.78
N THR A 55 25.67 7.46 -14.94
CA THR A 55 26.66 7.90 -13.93
C THR A 55 27.96 8.41 -14.52
N ASP A 56 28.30 7.99 -15.73
CA ASP A 56 29.46 8.42 -16.53
C ASP A 56 29.30 9.85 -17.10
N LEU A 57 28.07 10.35 -17.21
CA LEU A 57 27.73 11.66 -17.77
C LEU A 57 27.39 12.71 -16.70
N LEU A 58 27.63 12.41 -15.43
CA LEU A 58 27.31 13.31 -14.31
C LEU A 58 28.38 14.38 -14.04
N GLY A 59 29.62 14.20 -14.54
CA GLY A 59 30.66 15.23 -14.49
C GLY A 59 31.13 15.63 -13.07
N ASN A 60 31.01 14.74 -12.08
CA ASN A 60 31.37 15.05 -10.70
C ASN A 60 32.90 15.04 -10.49
N PRO A 61 33.46 15.96 -9.69
CA PRO A 61 34.87 15.96 -9.35
C PRO A 61 35.25 14.64 -8.64
N ASP A 62 36.43 14.09 -8.94
CA ASP A 62 36.89 12.85 -8.31
C ASP A 62 37.23 13.12 -6.83
N PRO A 63 36.49 12.55 -5.86
CA PRO A 63 36.76 12.75 -4.44
C PRO A 63 38.04 12.07 -3.95
N CYS A 64 38.53 11.04 -4.65
CA CYS A 64 39.73 10.31 -4.28
C CYS A 64 40.26 9.46 -5.46
N PHE A 65 41.41 9.88 -5.97
CA PHE A 65 42.08 9.19 -7.06
C PHE A 65 42.50 7.76 -6.66
N GLY A 66 42.37 6.81 -7.58
CA GLY A 66 42.76 5.40 -7.37
C GLY A 66 41.84 4.57 -6.48
N THR A 67 40.77 5.14 -5.92
CA THR A 67 39.75 4.42 -5.16
C THR A 67 38.52 4.17 -6.03
N TYR A 68 37.95 2.96 -5.96
CA TYR A 68 36.71 2.62 -6.66
C TYR A 68 35.50 3.21 -5.92
N LYS A 69 34.71 4.03 -6.62
CA LYS A 69 33.62 4.83 -6.04
C LYS A 69 32.25 4.27 -6.43
N TYR A 70 31.24 4.61 -5.64
CA TYR A 70 29.83 4.35 -5.90
C TYR A 70 28.99 5.59 -5.58
N TYR A 71 27.76 5.59 -6.09
CA TYR A 71 26.74 6.56 -5.71
C TYR A 71 25.86 5.95 -4.63
N ASN A 72 25.59 6.70 -3.57
CA ASN A 72 24.62 6.32 -2.55
C ASN A 72 23.60 7.46 -2.39
N THR A 73 22.33 7.15 -2.68
CA THR A 73 21.23 8.11 -2.73
C THR A 73 20.12 7.66 -1.80
N THR A 74 19.71 8.54 -0.89
CA THR A 74 18.50 8.36 -0.08
C THR A 74 17.42 9.26 -0.62
N TYR A 75 16.20 8.75 -0.76
CA TYR A 75 15.06 9.50 -1.26
C TYR A 75 13.77 9.03 -0.61
N ASP A 76 12.79 9.91 -0.61
CA ASP A 76 11.41 9.61 -0.25
C ASP A 76 10.55 9.58 -1.49
N CYS A 77 9.37 8.97 -1.40
CA CYS A 77 8.34 9.18 -2.40
C CYS A 77 7.15 9.91 -1.79
N ILE A 78 6.53 10.79 -2.56
CA ILE A 78 5.41 11.61 -2.10
C ILE A 78 4.28 11.54 -3.12
N SER A 79 3.03 11.64 -2.66
CA SER A 79 1.90 11.73 -3.57
C SER A 79 1.77 13.17 -4.09
N GLY A 80 1.76 13.34 -5.40
CA GLY A 80 1.60 14.63 -6.06
C GLY A 80 0.96 14.53 -7.42
N GLN A 81 1.17 15.55 -8.24
CA GLN A 81 0.76 15.59 -9.63
C GLN A 81 2.02 15.76 -10.49
N ASN A 82 2.03 15.12 -11.64
CA ASN A 82 3.06 15.32 -12.67
C ASN A 82 2.33 15.62 -13.98
N ILE A 83 2.70 16.71 -14.62
CA ILE A 83 2.17 17.14 -15.91
C ILE A 83 3.32 17.26 -16.92
N VAL A 84 3.01 16.93 -18.17
CA VAL A 84 3.93 17.06 -19.30
C VAL A 84 3.28 17.99 -20.33
N ILE A 85 4.06 18.96 -20.78
CA ILE A 85 3.64 19.98 -21.75
C ILE A 85 4.64 19.95 -22.89
N CYS A 86 4.21 19.54 -24.07
CA CYS A 86 5.07 19.53 -25.25
C CYS A 86 5.43 20.96 -25.67
N GLU A 87 6.55 21.14 -26.37
CA GLU A 87 7.06 22.44 -26.81
C GLU A 87 5.97 23.31 -27.48
N GLN A 88 5.92 24.59 -27.12
CA GLN A 88 4.89 25.58 -27.49
C GLN A 88 3.47 25.31 -26.93
N GLY A 89 3.29 24.27 -26.11
CA GLY A 89 2.06 24.03 -25.37
C GLY A 89 2.00 24.79 -24.04
N TYR A 90 0.85 24.72 -23.38
CA TYR A 90 0.64 25.24 -22.03
C TYR A 90 -0.23 24.29 -21.20
N SER A 91 -0.19 24.43 -19.88
CA SER A 91 -1.10 23.73 -18.98
C SER A 91 -1.34 24.53 -17.70
N THR A 92 -2.49 24.26 -17.06
CA THR A 92 -2.91 24.92 -15.83
C THR A 92 -2.78 23.93 -14.67
N LEU A 93 -1.90 24.25 -13.73
CA LEU A 93 -1.82 23.63 -12.42
C LEU A 93 -3.01 24.10 -11.59
N ASN A 94 -3.68 23.20 -10.89
CA ASN A 94 -4.87 23.51 -10.11
C ASN A 94 -4.92 22.68 -8.83
N CYS A 95 -5.09 23.36 -7.69
CA CYS A 95 -5.21 22.77 -6.38
C CYS A 95 -6.58 23.00 -5.70
N GLY A 96 -7.56 23.54 -6.40
CA GLY A 96 -8.88 23.88 -5.85
C GLY A 96 -8.74 24.84 -4.66
N ASP A 97 -9.20 24.41 -3.49
CA ASP A 97 -9.09 25.17 -2.24
C ASP A 97 -7.70 25.08 -1.58
N GLY A 98 -6.74 24.41 -2.22
CA GLY A 98 -5.36 24.30 -1.77
C GLY A 98 -4.39 25.17 -2.58
N TYR A 99 -3.12 25.18 -2.16
CA TYR A 99 -2.05 25.95 -2.79
C TYR A 99 -1.00 25.03 -3.42
N ILE A 100 -0.48 25.44 -4.57
CA ILE A 100 0.54 24.76 -5.34
C ILE A 100 1.88 24.88 -4.61
N GLN A 101 2.58 23.76 -4.45
CA GLN A 101 4.02 23.70 -4.22
C GLN A 101 4.67 22.87 -5.33
N ILE A 102 5.53 23.51 -6.10
CA ILE A 102 6.37 22.87 -7.12
C ILE A 102 7.43 22.01 -6.41
N ILE A 103 7.52 20.76 -6.83
CA ILE A 103 8.51 19.77 -6.35
C ILE A 103 9.70 19.71 -7.31
N ASN A 104 9.42 19.71 -8.62
CA ASN A 104 10.43 19.83 -9.65
C ASN A 104 9.83 20.37 -10.96
N ALA A 105 10.65 21.00 -11.78
CA ALA A 105 10.32 21.32 -13.16
C ALA A 105 11.55 21.24 -14.08
N ASN A 106 11.40 20.57 -15.23
CA ASN A 106 12.45 20.36 -16.22
C ASN A 106 11.97 20.70 -17.63
N TYR A 107 12.63 21.65 -18.30
CA TYR A 107 12.41 22.00 -19.69
C TYR A 107 13.57 21.44 -20.53
N GLY A 108 13.26 20.64 -21.54
CA GLY A 108 14.28 19.94 -22.31
C GLY A 108 13.77 18.61 -22.85
N ARG A 109 14.61 17.57 -22.86
CA ARG A 109 14.21 16.20 -23.21
C ARG A 109 14.99 15.20 -22.36
N ALA A 110 14.26 14.44 -21.55
CA ALA A 110 14.81 13.40 -20.68
C ALA A 110 14.68 11.98 -21.26
N ASN A 111 13.83 11.78 -22.29
CA ASN A 111 13.62 10.50 -22.94
C ASN A 111 13.11 10.66 -24.40
N ALA A 112 13.16 9.57 -25.15
CA ALA A 112 12.79 9.54 -26.57
C ALA A 112 11.30 9.27 -26.84
N VAL A 113 10.48 9.00 -25.81
CA VAL A 113 9.08 8.54 -25.95
C VAL A 113 8.04 9.61 -25.57
N THR A 114 8.41 10.59 -24.77
CA THR A 114 7.55 11.69 -24.36
C THR A 114 7.48 12.75 -25.46
N CYS A 115 6.26 13.22 -25.77
CA CYS A 115 5.99 14.22 -26.80
C CYS A 115 6.62 13.86 -28.16
N VAL A 116 6.22 12.72 -28.73
CA VAL A 116 6.80 12.17 -29.98
C VAL A 116 5.90 12.31 -31.21
N ASN A 117 4.61 12.57 -31.01
CA ASN A 117 3.63 12.58 -32.10
C ASN A 117 4.01 13.64 -33.16
N GLY A 118 4.21 13.19 -34.40
CA GLY A 118 4.52 14.06 -35.53
C GLY A 118 5.98 14.52 -35.64
N LEU A 119 6.91 13.98 -34.83
CA LEU A 119 8.32 14.37 -34.84
C LEU A 119 9.22 13.31 -35.51
N PRO A 120 10.25 13.73 -36.27
CA PRO A 120 11.22 12.80 -36.86
C PRO A 120 12.18 12.23 -35.80
N SER A 121 12.64 11.00 -36.00
CA SER A 121 13.53 10.31 -35.04
C SER A 121 14.83 11.05 -34.74
N SER A 122 15.30 11.93 -35.64
CA SER A 122 16.52 12.72 -35.47
C SER A 122 16.43 13.72 -34.30
N VAL A 123 15.26 14.31 -34.05
CA VAL A 123 15.08 15.33 -32.99
C VAL A 123 14.76 14.72 -31.62
N LEU A 124 14.66 13.40 -31.53
CA LEU A 124 14.29 12.65 -30.32
C LEU A 124 15.49 11.99 -29.61
N GLN A 125 16.67 11.95 -30.24
CA GLN A 125 17.83 11.18 -29.77
C GLN A 125 18.52 11.81 -28.55
N ASN A 126 18.54 13.13 -28.45
CA ASN A 126 19.20 13.80 -27.34
C ASN A 126 18.29 13.80 -26.10
N THR A 127 18.47 12.79 -25.25
CA THR A 127 17.71 12.60 -24.00
C THR A 127 18.44 13.12 -22.76
N ASN A 128 19.57 13.82 -22.93
CA ASN A 128 20.30 14.47 -21.85
C ASN A 128 20.25 15.99 -22.02
N CYS A 129 19.04 16.51 -22.28
CA CYS A 129 18.82 17.92 -22.55
C CYS A 129 18.00 18.57 -21.44
N TYR A 130 18.58 19.57 -20.76
CA TYR A 130 17.96 20.23 -19.61
C TYR A 130 18.31 21.72 -19.59
N ALA A 131 17.28 22.56 -19.46
CA ALA A 131 17.45 24.00 -19.29
C ALA A 131 17.75 24.34 -17.82
N PRO A 132 18.80 25.14 -17.55
CA PRO A 132 19.12 25.57 -16.19
C PRO A 132 18.00 26.44 -15.63
N SER A 133 17.86 26.43 -14.29
CA SER A 133 16.90 27.30 -13.57
C SER A 133 15.43 27.09 -13.94
N THR A 134 15.06 25.99 -14.60
CA THR A 134 13.65 25.70 -14.90
C THR A 134 12.82 25.60 -13.62
N PHE A 135 13.28 24.81 -12.65
CA PHE A 135 12.61 24.67 -11.35
C PHE A 135 12.35 26.01 -10.67
N SER A 136 13.37 26.86 -10.52
CA SER A 136 13.23 28.14 -9.80
C SER A 136 12.29 29.10 -10.51
N LYS A 137 12.27 29.11 -11.86
CA LYS A 137 11.31 29.88 -12.66
C LYS A 137 9.88 29.40 -12.47
N VAL A 138 9.63 28.09 -12.56
CA VAL A 138 8.27 27.54 -12.38
C VAL A 138 7.80 27.70 -10.93
N ALA A 139 8.69 27.49 -9.96
CA ALA A 139 8.43 27.67 -8.54
C ALA A 139 8.05 29.13 -8.21
N SER A 140 8.78 30.12 -8.74
CA SER A 140 8.45 31.53 -8.52
C SER A 140 7.13 31.95 -9.18
N MET A 141 6.79 31.33 -10.32
CA MET A 141 5.51 31.58 -11.00
C MET A 141 4.31 30.97 -10.26
N CYS A 142 4.47 29.79 -9.65
CA CYS A 142 3.33 28.97 -9.21
C CYS A 142 3.20 28.73 -7.70
N ASN A 143 4.29 28.77 -6.93
CA ASN A 143 4.22 28.45 -5.50
C ASN A 143 3.26 29.40 -4.77
N GLY A 144 2.41 28.84 -3.91
CA GLY A 144 1.47 29.61 -3.10
C GLY A 144 0.25 30.12 -3.85
N LYS A 145 0.04 29.73 -5.12
CA LYS A 145 -1.19 30.00 -5.86
C LYS A 145 -2.13 28.80 -5.84
N THR A 146 -3.44 29.02 -5.93
CA THR A 146 -4.42 27.92 -6.09
C THR A 146 -4.45 27.40 -7.51
N THR A 147 -4.20 28.27 -8.49
CA THR A 147 -4.06 27.95 -9.91
C THR A 147 -2.83 28.64 -10.51
N CYS A 148 -2.18 28.00 -11.47
CA CYS A 148 -1.03 28.57 -12.18
C CYS A 148 -0.95 28.03 -13.61
N THR A 149 -0.85 28.91 -14.61
CA THR A 149 -0.61 28.50 -16.00
C THR A 149 0.87 28.59 -16.31
N VAL A 150 1.41 27.55 -16.95
CA VAL A 150 2.81 27.50 -17.39
C VAL A 150 2.90 27.09 -18.85
N ASP A 151 3.78 27.77 -19.58
CA ASP A 151 4.01 27.54 -21.01
C ASP A 151 5.36 26.85 -21.24
N ALA A 152 5.41 25.84 -22.10
CA ALA A 152 6.63 25.14 -22.48
C ALA A 152 7.36 25.89 -23.62
N SER A 153 7.97 27.02 -23.31
CA SER A 153 8.62 27.89 -24.30
C SER A 153 10.10 28.17 -24.02
N TYR A 154 10.91 28.16 -25.09
CA TYR A 154 12.31 28.57 -25.06
C TYR A 154 12.48 30.06 -24.71
N THR A 155 11.45 30.89 -24.90
CA THR A 155 11.49 32.31 -24.48
C THR A 155 11.49 32.45 -22.96
N ILE A 156 10.96 31.45 -22.24
CA ILE A 156 10.91 31.43 -20.78
C ILE A 156 12.14 30.73 -20.21
N PHE A 157 12.52 29.57 -20.76
CA PHE A 157 13.54 28.70 -20.18
C PHE A 157 14.89 28.70 -20.90
N THR A 158 15.04 29.42 -22.02
CA THR A 158 16.17 29.31 -22.96
C THR A 158 16.17 27.97 -23.69
N ASP A 159 16.76 27.88 -24.89
CA ASP A 159 16.90 26.59 -25.60
C ASP A 159 18.16 25.84 -25.11
N PRO A 160 18.02 24.75 -24.34
CA PRO A 160 19.15 23.95 -23.86
C PRO A 160 19.82 23.08 -24.93
N CYS A 161 19.15 22.79 -26.04
CA CYS A 161 19.63 21.83 -27.04
C CYS A 161 19.00 22.09 -28.41
N VAL A 162 19.59 23.01 -29.17
CA VAL A 162 19.14 23.38 -30.52
C VAL A 162 19.04 22.14 -31.41
N GLY A 163 17.94 22.01 -32.16
CA GLY A 163 17.68 20.86 -33.04
C GLY A 163 17.10 19.63 -32.33
N THR A 164 16.88 19.70 -31.02
CA THR A 164 16.16 18.67 -30.25
C THR A 164 14.80 19.23 -29.85
N ALA A 165 13.74 18.44 -30.07
CA ALA A 165 12.39 18.82 -29.65
C ALA A 165 12.28 18.72 -28.13
N LYS A 166 11.65 19.69 -27.45
CA LYS A 166 11.62 19.78 -25.99
C LYS A 166 10.23 19.55 -25.41
N TYR A 167 10.15 19.42 -24.10
CA TYR A 167 8.93 19.45 -23.32
C TYR A 167 9.22 19.98 -21.92
N LEU A 168 8.21 20.54 -21.27
CA LEU A 168 8.23 20.92 -19.87
C LEU A 168 7.54 19.80 -19.06
N SER A 169 8.27 19.19 -18.14
CA SER A 169 7.69 18.34 -17.09
C SER A 169 7.61 19.16 -15.81
N VAL A 170 6.42 19.29 -15.22
CA VAL A 170 6.22 19.95 -13.93
C VAL A 170 5.58 18.99 -12.95
N SER A 171 6.16 18.90 -11.76
CA SER A 171 5.61 18.13 -10.66
C SER A 171 5.30 19.03 -9.49
N TYR A 172 4.12 18.86 -8.91
CA TYR A 172 3.65 19.72 -7.84
C TYR A 172 2.73 18.96 -6.89
N ILE A 173 2.62 19.47 -5.68
CA ILE A 173 1.68 19.01 -4.67
C ILE A 173 0.72 20.14 -4.32
N CYS A 174 -0.45 19.75 -3.84
CA CYS A 174 -1.47 20.67 -3.37
C CYS A 174 -1.56 20.60 -1.86
N HIS A 175 -1.27 21.71 -1.19
CA HIS A 175 -1.43 21.85 0.26
C HIS A 175 -2.78 22.45 0.59
N ARG A 176 -3.49 21.90 1.57
CA ARG A 176 -4.61 22.62 2.17
C ARG A 176 -4.07 23.51 3.28
N SER A 177 -4.35 24.81 3.19
CA SER A 177 -4.15 25.73 4.30
C SER A 177 -5.51 26.08 4.88
N ILE A 178 -5.66 25.95 6.19
CA ILE A 178 -6.81 26.50 6.90
C ILE A 178 -6.34 27.69 7.74
N VAL A 179 -7.16 28.73 7.75
CA VAL A 179 -7.01 29.88 8.65
C VAL A 179 -8.20 29.89 9.59
N THR A 180 -7.95 30.01 10.89
CA THR A 180 -8.98 30.07 11.92
C THR A 180 -8.64 31.17 12.91
N CYS A 181 -9.49 32.19 13.01
CA CYS A 181 -9.24 33.31 13.92
C CYS A 181 -9.28 32.88 15.39
N GLU A 182 -8.54 33.58 16.25
CA GLU A 182 -8.51 33.36 17.70
C GLU A 182 -9.93 33.28 18.30
N GLY A 183 -10.18 32.25 19.09
CA GLY A 183 -11.49 31.94 19.70
C GLY A 183 -12.35 30.96 18.89
N ASN A 184 -12.03 30.69 17.63
CA ASN A 184 -12.75 29.70 16.82
C ASN A 184 -12.04 28.33 16.80
N THR A 185 -12.71 27.32 16.26
CA THR A 185 -12.17 25.96 16.11
C THR A 185 -11.95 25.63 14.64
N ALA A 186 -10.72 25.25 14.30
CA ALA A 186 -10.34 24.77 12.98
C ALA A 186 -10.82 23.33 12.83
N ILE A 187 -11.44 23.00 11.69
CA ILE A 187 -11.80 21.64 11.32
C ILE A 187 -10.89 21.23 10.15
N LEU A 188 -9.90 20.38 10.45
CA LEU A 188 -8.96 19.87 9.46
C LEU A 188 -9.56 18.60 8.87
N THR A 189 -9.69 18.54 7.54
CA THR A 189 -10.22 17.35 6.85
C THR A 189 -9.39 17.04 5.62
N CYS A 190 -9.10 15.75 5.43
CA CYS A 190 -8.33 15.28 4.26
C CYS A 190 -9.11 14.28 3.39
N GLY A 191 -10.45 14.22 3.54
CA GLY A 191 -11.29 13.23 2.84
C GLY A 191 -10.88 11.81 3.23
N ASP A 192 -10.62 10.95 2.24
CA ASP A 192 -10.15 9.58 2.45
C ASP A 192 -8.66 9.49 2.87
N ARG A 193 -7.97 10.62 3.00
CA ARG A 193 -6.55 10.68 3.39
C ARG A 193 -6.39 10.96 4.88
N ARG A 194 -5.21 10.66 5.42
CA ARG A 194 -4.83 11.02 6.79
C ARG A 194 -4.22 12.42 6.84
N ILE A 195 -4.54 13.16 7.88
CA ILE A 195 -3.96 14.45 8.19
C ILE A 195 -2.48 14.23 8.52
N ASN A 196 -1.66 15.11 7.96
CA ASN A 196 -0.27 15.29 8.30
C ASN A 196 -0.02 16.80 8.31
N ALA A 197 0.12 17.37 9.48
CA ALA A 197 0.45 18.77 9.66
C ALA A 197 1.91 19.00 9.24
N VAL A 198 2.13 19.87 8.26
CA VAL A 198 3.46 20.17 7.71
C VAL A 198 4.00 21.46 8.30
N SER A 199 3.11 22.43 8.54
CA SER A 199 3.41 23.62 9.30
C SER A 199 2.15 24.11 9.99
N ALA A 200 2.32 24.74 11.14
CA ALA A 200 1.27 25.45 11.81
C ALA A 200 1.84 26.68 12.49
N ASN A 201 1.05 27.75 12.56
CA ASN A 201 1.34 28.91 13.37
C ASN A 201 0.07 29.38 14.06
N TYR A 202 0.09 29.50 15.38
CA TYR A 202 -0.89 30.28 16.12
C TYR A 202 -0.25 31.62 16.45
N GLY A 203 -0.70 32.70 15.83
CA GLY A 203 -0.02 33.99 15.90
C GLY A 203 -0.58 34.98 14.89
N ARG A 204 0.27 35.85 14.33
CA ARG A 204 -0.10 36.78 13.26
C ARG A 204 1.11 37.05 12.37
N THR A 205 0.92 36.86 11.07
CA THR A 205 1.95 37.02 10.02
C THR A 205 1.65 38.16 9.05
N ASP A 206 0.45 38.73 9.10
CA ASP A 206 0.01 39.82 8.25
C ASP A 206 -1.11 40.65 8.94
N SER A 207 -1.40 41.82 8.39
CA SER A 207 -2.36 42.77 8.96
C SER A 207 -3.80 42.60 8.44
N THR A 208 -4.03 41.75 7.44
CA THR A 208 -5.32 41.65 6.74
C THR A 208 -6.13 40.44 7.17
N THR A 209 -5.46 39.33 7.50
CA THR A 209 -6.08 38.09 7.97
C THR A 209 -6.74 38.31 9.33
N CYS A 210 -8.00 37.88 9.45
CA CYS A 210 -8.80 38.02 10.68
C CYS A 210 -8.84 39.47 11.22
N SER A 211 -8.87 40.47 10.34
CA SER A 211 -8.78 41.90 10.70
C SER A 211 -10.12 42.62 10.84
N SER A 212 -11.22 42.04 10.33
CA SER A 212 -12.54 42.70 10.34
C SER A 212 -12.97 43.11 11.75
N GLY A 213 -13.26 44.41 11.94
CA GLY A 213 -13.68 44.98 13.22
C GLY A 213 -12.59 45.08 14.29
N ARG A 214 -11.31 44.85 13.95
CA ARG A 214 -10.20 44.87 14.93
C ARG A 214 -9.48 46.23 14.97
N PRO A 215 -9.17 46.76 16.17
CA PRO A 215 -8.32 47.94 16.33
C PRO A 215 -6.93 47.78 15.71
N ALA A 216 -6.35 48.87 15.20
CA ALA A 216 -5.05 48.87 14.52
C ALA A 216 -3.91 48.28 15.37
N ASN A 217 -3.93 48.54 16.69
CA ASN A 217 -2.93 48.01 17.62
C ASN A 217 -3.00 46.48 17.80
N GLN A 218 -4.13 45.84 17.50
CA GLN A 218 -4.27 44.38 17.57
C GLN A 218 -3.80 43.66 16.29
N ILE A 219 -3.57 44.39 15.19
CA ILE A 219 -3.23 43.83 13.87
C ILE A 219 -1.87 44.29 13.33
N SER A 220 -1.20 45.22 14.03
CA SER A 220 0.09 45.78 13.59
C SER A 220 1.27 44.85 13.80
N ASN A 221 1.23 43.97 14.81
CA ASN A 221 2.29 43.00 15.05
C ASN A 221 2.14 41.78 14.13
N THR A 222 2.85 41.80 13.00
CA THR A 222 2.87 40.71 12.02
C THR A 222 4.06 39.76 12.18
N ASN A 223 4.85 39.93 13.24
CA ASN A 223 5.97 39.04 13.57
C ASN A 223 5.63 38.22 14.82
N CYS A 224 4.43 37.64 14.83
CA CYS A 224 3.94 36.87 15.96
C CYS A 224 3.82 35.38 15.59
N TYR A 225 4.63 34.57 16.27
CA TYR A 225 4.78 33.15 15.98
C TYR A 225 4.77 32.31 17.24
N THR A 226 4.14 31.12 17.18
CA THR A 226 4.24 30.10 18.22
C THR A 226 5.12 28.95 17.69
N PRO A 227 6.38 28.80 18.15
CA PRO A 227 7.31 27.78 17.63
C PRO A 227 6.80 26.35 17.77
N ASP A 228 6.04 26.06 18.81
CA ASP A 228 5.53 24.72 19.12
C ASP A 228 4.14 24.43 18.50
N ALA A 229 3.60 25.34 17.70
CA ALA A 229 2.26 25.19 17.12
C ALA A 229 2.16 23.93 16.25
N LEU A 230 3.20 23.62 15.47
CA LEU A 230 3.23 22.43 14.62
C LEU A 230 3.11 21.15 15.44
N ASN A 231 3.90 20.99 16.51
CA ASN A 231 3.87 19.77 17.32
C ASN A 231 2.51 19.58 18.00
N LYS A 232 1.91 20.66 18.51
CA LYS A 232 0.59 20.63 19.14
C LYS A 232 -0.52 20.23 18.17
N VAL A 233 -0.48 20.77 16.95
CA VAL A 233 -1.42 20.38 15.89
C VAL A 233 -1.16 18.94 15.45
N ALA A 234 0.11 18.57 15.20
CA ALA A 234 0.50 17.24 14.78
C ALA A 234 0.10 16.15 15.78
N ALA A 235 0.40 16.35 17.07
CA ALA A 235 0.02 15.42 18.13
C ALA A 235 -1.49 15.19 18.21
N ARG A 236 -2.27 16.23 17.91
CA ARG A 236 -3.74 16.18 17.97
C ARG A 236 -4.37 15.57 16.72
N CYS A 237 -3.74 15.70 15.56
CA CYS A 237 -4.39 15.49 14.27
C CYS A 237 -3.71 14.49 13.34
N ASN A 238 -2.39 14.28 13.46
CA ASN A 238 -1.68 13.42 12.52
C ASN A 238 -2.23 11.99 12.57
N GLY A 239 -2.47 11.41 11.39
CA GLY A 239 -3.01 10.05 11.25
C GLY A 239 -4.55 9.95 11.25
N GLN A 240 -5.28 11.02 11.55
CA GLN A 240 -6.76 11.04 11.51
C GLN A 240 -7.27 11.52 10.15
N SER A 241 -8.46 11.12 9.71
CA SER A 241 -9.09 11.64 8.48
C SER A 241 -9.74 13.02 8.66
N SER A 242 -10.13 13.32 9.90
CA SER A 242 -10.70 14.58 10.35
C SER A 242 -10.28 14.85 11.79
N CYS A 243 -9.96 16.10 12.14
CA CYS A 243 -9.72 16.51 13.53
C CYS A 243 -10.15 17.96 13.76
N SER A 244 -10.37 18.33 15.02
CA SER A 244 -10.68 19.71 15.43
C SER A 244 -9.54 20.32 16.24
N VAL A 245 -9.19 21.59 15.98
CA VAL A 245 -8.14 22.33 16.70
C VAL A 245 -8.65 23.71 17.12
N PRO A 246 -8.85 23.98 18.42
CA PRO A 246 -9.26 25.30 18.91
C PRO A 246 -8.09 26.29 18.82
N ALA A 247 -8.30 27.41 18.14
CA ALA A 247 -7.33 28.50 17.99
C ALA A 247 -7.33 29.38 19.26
N THR A 248 -6.76 28.88 20.36
CA THR A 248 -6.85 29.50 21.69
C THR A 248 -5.49 29.57 22.39
N ASN A 249 -5.36 30.55 23.31
CA ASN A 249 -4.19 30.69 24.18
C ASN A 249 -4.05 29.50 25.14
N ASP A 250 -5.15 28.82 25.50
CA ASP A 250 -5.10 27.63 26.35
C ASP A 250 -4.34 26.48 25.67
N LEU A 251 -4.54 26.30 24.36
CA LEU A 251 -3.86 25.26 23.60
C LEU A 251 -2.42 25.69 23.25
N PHE A 252 -2.24 26.89 22.72
CA PHE A 252 -0.97 27.29 22.10
C PHE A 252 -0.07 28.14 22.99
N SER A 253 -0.56 28.64 24.13
CA SER A 253 -0.01 29.78 24.87
C SER A 253 -0.11 31.08 24.07
N ASP A 254 -0.04 32.24 24.73
CA ASP A 254 -0.11 33.54 24.02
C ASP A 254 1.30 33.98 23.57
N PRO A 255 1.63 33.90 22.26
CA PRO A 255 2.93 34.33 21.75
C PRO A 255 3.12 35.85 21.70
N CYS A 256 2.04 36.64 21.75
CA CYS A 256 2.12 38.09 21.55
C CYS A 256 0.91 38.81 22.16
N TYR A 257 1.01 39.08 23.46
CA TYR A 257 -0.05 39.74 24.23
C TYR A 257 -0.57 41.03 23.56
N GLY A 258 -1.89 41.19 23.53
CA GLY A 258 -2.56 42.36 22.92
C GLY A 258 -2.65 42.32 21.38
N THR A 259 -2.06 41.32 20.72
CA THR A 259 -2.23 41.08 19.28
C THR A 259 -3.33 40.04 19.07
N TYR A 260 -4.27 40.31 18.16
CA TYR A 260 -5.32 39.35 17.82
C TYR A 260 -4.76 38.30 16.87
N LYS A 261 -4.81 37.02 17.24
CA LYS A 261 -4.10 35.94 16.54
C LYS A 261 -5.03 35.15 15.62
N TYR A 262 -4.44 34.29 14.82
CA TYR A 262 -5.10 33.26 14.06
C TYR A 262 -4.22 32.02 13.98
N LEU A 263 -4.86 30.86 13.91
CA LEU A 263 -4.23 29.60 13.61
C LEU A 263 -4.19 29.42 12.09
N THR A 264 -3.00 29.27 11.53
CA THR A 264 -2.76 28.81 10.17
C THR A 264 -2.23 27.38 10.22
N VAL A 265 -2.82 26.44 9.50
CA VAL A 265 -2.31 25.05 9.42
C VAL A 265 -2.24 24.58 7.97
N HIS A 266 -1.04 24.18 7.56
CA HIS A 266 -0.81 23.48 6.31
C HIS A 266 -0.86 21.96 6.57
N HIS A 267 -1.80 21.28 5.91
CA HIS A 267 -2.11 19.88 6.19
C HIS A 267 -2.50 19.09 4.95
N CYS A 268 -2.63 17.76 5.13
CA CYS A 268 -2.96 16.74 4.12
C CYS A 268 -1.80 16.28 3.23
N PHE A 269 -0.57 16.30 3.74
CA PHE A 269 0.56 15.73 3.01
C PHE A 269 0.69 14.22 3.21
N ASN A 270 0.63 13.46 2.11
CA ASN A 270 0.99 12.04 2.09
C ASN A 270 2.53 11.91 2.11
N THR A 271 3.15 11.93 3.30
CA THR A 271 4.35 11.15 3.56
C THR A 271 3.90 9.81 4.13
N PHE A 272 3.54 8.86 3.27
CA PHE A 272 3.67 7.49 3.73
C PHE A 272 5.16 7.26 4.04
N SER A 273 5.44 6.56 5.14
CA SER A 273 6.81 6.15 5.50
C SER A 273 7.29 5.16 4.44
N ILE A 274 7.87 5.69 3.35
CA ILE A 274 8.21 4.99 2.12
C ILE A 274 9.67 4.55 2.17
N MET A 275 10.07 3.84 3.23
CA MET A 275 11.31 3.07 3.17
C MET A 275 11.15 1.81 2.28
N MET A 276 9.93 1.30 2.08
CA MET A 276 9.68 0.04 1.34
C MET A 276 9.22 0.21 -0.12
N LEU A 277 8.75 1.37 -0.56
CA LEU A 277 8.36 1.56 -1.97
C LEU A 277 9.59 1.76 -2.89
N CYS A 278 10.73 2.15 -2.32
CA CYS A 278 11.99 2.40 -3.02
C CYS A 278 12.68 1.12 -3.53
N LEU A 279 12.42 -0.03 -2.87
CA LEU A 279 12.97 -1.32 -3.28
C LEU A 279 12.35 -1.84 -4.60
N LYS A 280 11.15 -1.35 -4.97
CA LYS A 280 10.46 -1.80 -6.18
C LYS A 280 11.06 -1.25 -7.48
N LEU A 281 11.73 -0.09 -7.50
CA LEU A 281 12.39 0.41 -8.72
C LEU A 281 13.75 -0.25 -9.00
N THR A 282 14.47 -0.71 -7.98
CA THR A 282 15.71 -1.49 -8.16
C THR A 282 15.43 -2.93 -8.57
N LEU A 283 14.29 -3.50 -8.18
CA LEU A 283 13.83 -4.80 -8.70
C LEU A 283 13.19 -4.70 -10.09
N LEU A 284 12.57 -3.57 -10.45
CA LEU A 284 11.99 -3.40 -11.78
C LEU A 284 13.05 -3.36 -12.88
N THR A 285 14.21 -2.71 -12.66
CA THR A 285 15.30 -2.64 -13.67
C THR A 285 16.01 -3.97 -13.91
N LEU A 286 15.95 -4.92 -12.99
CA LEU A 286 16.40 -6.31 -13.21
C LEU A 286 15.41 -7.14 -14.03
N LEU A 287 14.18 -6.65 -14.26
CA LEU A 287 13.13 -7.33 -15.02
C LEU A 287 12.85 -6.71 -16.40
N ILE A 288 13.47 -5.57 -16.77
CA ILE A 288 13.25 -4.93 -18.09
C ILE A 288 14.19 -5.51 -19.17
N ALA A 289 14.12 -6.83 -19.33
CA ALA A 289 14.55 -7.52 -20.53
C ALA A 289 13.36 -8.25 -21.18
N ALA A 290 12.17 -7.63 -21.23
CA ALA A 290 11.08 -8.04 -22.11
C ALA A 290 10.10 -6.86 -22.36
N PRO A 291 9.72 -6.57 -23.61
CA PRO A 291 8.78 -5.50 -23.93
C PRO A 291 7.33 -5.95 -23.75
N GLY A 292 6.52 -5.07 -23.15
CA GLY A 292 5.06 -5.18 -23.12
C GLY A 292 4.48 -5.42 -21.73
N LEU A 293 4.26 -4.36 -20.94
CA LEU A 293 3.36 -4.43 -19.79
C LEU A 293 2.54 -3.13 -19.69
N LEU A 294 1.29 -3.21 -20.13
CA LEU A 294 0.22 -2.28 -19.79
C LEU A 294 -0.39 -2.76 -18.47
N VAL A 295 -0.31 -1.94 -17.41
CA VAL A 295 -0.97 -2.24 -16.12
C VAL A 295 -2.39 -1.70 -16.15
N SER A 296 -3.37 -2.60 -16.15
CA SER A 296 -4.77 -2.31 -15.85
C SER A 296 -5.35 -3.46 -15.02
N GLY A 297 -5.64 -3.20 -13.74
CA GLY A 297 -6.60 -3.93 -12.92
C GLY A 297 -6.21 -5.33 -12.40
N GLU A 298 -5.97 -5.41 -11.09
CA GLU A 298 -6.24 -6.55 -10.18
C GLU A 298 -5.67 -7.96 -10.50
N THR A 299 -4.98 -8.22 -11.61
CA THR A 299 -4.50 -9.57 -11.98
C THR A 299 -2.98 -9.62 -12.15
N VAL A 300 -2.33 -10.56 -11.46
CA VAL A 300 -0.87 -10.80 -11.48
C VAL A 300 -0.60 -12.16 -12.09
N ILE A 301 0.28 -12.19 -13.09
CA ILE A 301 0.76 -13.42 -13.73
C ILE A 301 2.17 -13.73 -13.22
N THR A 302 2.44 -14.97 -12.84
CA THR A 302 3.76 -15.44 -12.37
C THR A 302 4.07 -16.78 -13.00
N CYS A 303 5.21 -16.89 -13.70
CA CYS A 303 5.58 -18.15 -14.35
C CYS A 303 5.91 -19.22 -13.29
N ASP A 304 5.68 -20.49 -13.62
CA ASP A 304 6.02 -21.61 -12.75
C ASP A 304 7.54 -21.69 -12.54
N GLY A 305 8.02 -21.64 -11.29
CA GLY A 305 9.44 -21.41 -10.96
C GLY A 305 9.72 -20.05 -10.33
N ASP A 306 8.86 -19.05 -10.57
CA ASP A 306 9.09 -17.69 -10.13
C ASP A 306 8.42 -17.38 -8.77
N VAL A 307 8.76 -16.23 -8.19
CA VAL A 307 8.18 -15.75 -6.92
C VAL A 307 6.97 -14.88 -7.20
N GLN A 308 5.80 -15.32 -6.72
CA GLN A 308 4.57 -14.53 -6.74
C GLN A 308 4.68 -13.40 -5.72
N ARG A 309 4.31 -12.19 -6.12
CA ARG A 309 4.29 -11.00 -5.25
C ARG A 309 2.94 -10.30 -5.32
N LEU A 310 2.24 -10.20 -4.19
CA LEU A 310 1.00 -9.43 -4.05
C LEU A 310 1.22 -8.29 -3.05
N THR A 311 0.66 -7.11 -3.29
CA THR A 311 0.82 -5.98 -2.37
C THR A 311 -0.41 -5.06 -2.37
N CYS A 312 -0.79 -4.57 -1.19
CA CYS A 312 -1.83 -3.57 -1.02
C CYS A 312 -1.27 -2.27 -0.44
N ASP A 313 -1.51 -1.16 -1.15
CA ASP A 313 -1.08 0.18 -0.72
C ASP A 313 -1.86 0.65 0.52
N THR A 314 -3.14 0.29 0.60
CA THR A 314 -4.04 0.53 1.74
C THR A 314 -4.86 -0.74 1.98
N GLY A 315 -5.23 -0.99 3.23
CA GLY A 315 -5.87 -2.24 3.60
C GLY A 315 -4.95 -3.46 3.51
N VAL A 316 -5.53 -4.63 3.29
CA VAL A 316 -4.88 -5.94 3.20
C VAL A 316 -5.35 -6.69 1.97
N ILE A 317 -4.53 -7.62 1.50
CA ILE A 317 -4.79 -8.44 0.31
C ILE A 317 -6.04 -9.29 0.53
N LYS A 318 -6.91 -9.32 -0.48
CA LYS A 318 -8.00 -10.29 -0.62
C LYS A 318 -7.95 -10.88 -2.02
N VAL A 319 -7.35 -12.07 -2.13
CA VAL A 319 -7.33 -12.88 -3.34
C VAL A 319 -8.76 -13.27 -3.69
N LYS A 320 -9.18 -12.93 -4.91
CA LYS A 320 -10.48 -13.24 -5.48
C LYS A 320 -10.45 -14.59 -6.21
N SER A 321 -9.37 -14.86 -6.93
CA SER A 321 -9.15 -16.13 -7.62
C SER A 321 -7.67 -16.36 -7.92
N THR A 322 -7.27 -17.62 -7.95
CA THR A 322 -5.96 -18.04 -8.46
C THR A 322 -6.14 -19.26 -9.35
N VAL A 323 -5.55 -19.19 -10.54
CA VAL A 323 -5.55 -20.26 -11.54
C VAL A 323 -4.11 -20.65 -11.83
N TYR A 324 -3.79 -21.95 -11.77
CA TYR A 324 -2.50 -22.51 -12.15
C TYR A 324 -2.65 -23.36 -13.40
N GLY A 325 -1.89 -23.04 -14.45
CA GLY A 325 -2.03 -23.66 -15.76
C GLY A 325 -1.45 -22.83 -16.89
N ARG A 326 -1.99 -22.96 -18.09
CA ARG A 326 -1.72 -22.16 -19.26
C ARG A 326 -3.03 -21.92 -20.00
N SER A 327 -3.35 -20.66 -20.22
CA SER A 327 -4.49 -20.17 -21.01
C SER A 327 -4.08 -19.43 -22.28
N ASP A 328 -2.79 -19.17 -22.46
CA ASP A 328 -2.22 -18.36 -23.53
C ASP A 328 -0.85 -18.93 -23.95
N SER A 329 -0.60 -19.04 -25.25
CA SER A 329 0.61 -19.64 -25.82
C SER A 329 1.82 -18.70 -25.84
N THR A 330 1.59 -17.40 -25.63
CA THR A 330 2.60 -16.34 -25.66
C THR A 330 3.11 -15.97 -24.26
N ILE A 331 2.28 -16.11 -23.24
CA ILE A 331 2.64 -15.81 -21.84
C ILE A 331 3.63 -16.86 -21.31
N CYS A 332 4.72 -16.42 -20.66
CA CYS A 332 5.77 -17.31 -20.13
C CYS A 332 6.34 -18.27 -21.20
N SER A 333 6.51 -17.82 -22.45
CA SER A 333 6.92 -18.66 -23.60
C SER A 333 8.39 -18.52 -24.01
N THR A 334 9.10 -17.51 -23.50
CA THR A 334 10.47 -17.16 -23.92
C THR A 334 11.45 -18.30 -23.68
N LYS A 335 12.20 -18.69 -24.73
CA LYS A 335 13.19 -19.80 -24.71
C LYS A 335 12.61 -21.19 -24.37
N ARG A 336 11.30 -21.40 -24.55
CA ARG A 336 10.64 -22.70 -24.31
C ARG A 336 10.39 -23.46 -25.63
N PRO A 337 10.49 -24.81 -25.64
CA PRO A 337 10.13 -25.61 -26.83
C PRO A 337 8.66 -25.45 -27.21
N HIS A 338 8.36 -25.35 -28.51
CA HIS A 338 7.01 -25.07 -29.02
C HIS A 338 5.94 -26.03 -28.47
N LEU A 339 6.24 -27.33 -28.39
CA LEU A 339 5.31 -28.35 -27.88
C LEU A 339 4.93 -28.18 -26.39
N THR A 340 5.70 -27.41 -25.63
CA THR A 340 5.47 -27.21 -24.18
C THR A 340 4.59 -25.99 -23.86
N VAL A 341 4.19 -25.21 -24.89
CA VAL A 341 3.39 -23.98 -24.74
C VAL A 341 2.11 -23.97 -25.58
N THR A 342 1.83 -25.05 -26.31
CA THR A 342 0.66 -25.15 -27.20
C THR A 342 -0.64 -25.53 -26.51
N ASP A 343 -0.58 -26.20 -25.36
CA ASP A 343 -1.77 -26.54 -24.60
C ASP A 343 -2.22 -25.34 -23.75
N THR A 344 -3.16 -24.57 -24.30
CA THR A 344 -3.78 -23.40 -23.64
C THR A 344 -5.12 -23.73 -23.01
N SER A 345 -5.49 -25.00 -22.95
CA SER A 345 -6.71 -25.50 -22.28
C SER A 345 -6.45 -26.08 -20.90
N CYS A 346 -5.18 -26.16 -20.50
CA CYS A 346 -4.77 -26.72 -19.22
C CYS A 346 -4.83 -25.67 -18.11
N TYR A 347 -5.75 -25.78 -17.17
CA TYR A 347 -5.68 -25.00 -15.94
C TYR A 347 -6.49 -25.64 -14.80
N SER A 348 -6.13 -25.27 -13.57
CA SER A 348 -6.81 -25.67 -12.34
C SER A 348 -6.87 -24.48 -11.38
N THR A 349 -7.92 -24.42 -10.55
CA THR A 349 -7.99 -23.42 -9.47
C THR A 349 -7.19 -23.88 -8.27
N ILE A 350 -6.55 -22.94 -7.58
CA ILE A 350 -5.80 -23.22 -6.34
C ILE A 350 -6.15 -22.18 -5.26
N SER A 351 -6.14 -22.58 -4.00
CA SER A 351 -6.41 -21.70 -2.85
C SER A 351 -5.13 -21.26 -2.13
N THR A 352 -4.02 -21.96 -2.32
CA THR A 352 -2.81 -21.82 -1.50
C THR A 352 -2.21 -20.42 -1.50
N ILE A 353 -2.39 -19.65 -2.59
CA ILE A 353 -1.97 -18.24 -2.65
C ILE A 353 -2.89 -17.38 -1.79
N ALA A 354 -4.20 -17.61 -1.81
CA ALA A 354 -5.15 -16.93 -0.93
C ALA A 354 -4.86 -17.25 0.54
N ASP A 355 -4.64 -18.52 0.87
CA ASP A 355 -4.34 -18.99 2.23
C ASP A 355 -3.09 -18.30 2.81
N ARG A 356 -2.08 -18.05 1.97
CA ARG A 356 -0.81 -17.44 2.39
C ARG A 356 -0.84 -15.91 2.37
N CYS A 357 -1.58 -15.32 1.43
CA CYS A 357 -1.51 -13.89 1.16
C CYS A 357 -2.67 -13.07 1.70
N ASN A 358 -3.85 -13.66 1.89
CA ASN A 358 -4.99 -12.90 2.38
C ASN A 358 -4.66 -12.23 3.71
N GLY A 359 -5.18 -11.03 3.93
CA GLY A 359 -4.99 -10.30 5.18
C GLY A 359 -3.56 -9.80 5.46
N LEU A 360 -2.59 -10.07 4.58
CA LEU A 360 -1.29 -9.42 4.62
C LEU A 360 -1.34 -8.15 3.78
N ARG A 361 -0.53 -7.15 4.14
CA ARG A 361 -0.26 -6.02 3.24
C ARG A 361 0.61 -6.41 2.06
N GLU A 362 1.60 -7.25 2.30
CA GLU A 362 2.53 -7.73 1.30
C GLU A 362 2.71 -9.22 1.45
N CYS A 363 2.76 -9.93 0.33
CA CYS A 363 2.91 -11.37 0.32
C CYS A 363 3.89 -11.78 -0.77
N GLU A 364 4.86 -12.62 -0.42
CA GLU A 364 5.76 -13.29 -1.33
C GLU A 364 5.59 -14.81 -1.22
N VAL A 365 5.35 -15.47 -2.34
CA VAL A 365 5.17 -16.92 -2.38
C VAL A 365 6.06 -17.52 -3.45
N LYS A 366 6.97 -18.40 -3.05
CA LYS A 366 7.74 -19.24 -3.99
C LYS A 366 6.79 -20.30 -4.56
N THR A 367 6.53 -20.23 -5.86
CA THR A 367 5.53 -21.09 -6.51
C THR A 367 5.92 -22.58 -6.47
N ASP A 368 7.21 -22.88 -6.51
CA ASP A 368 7.76 -24.25 -6.38
C ASP A 368 7.44 -24.95 -5.05
N LEU A 369 7.10 -24.17 -4.01
CA LEU A 369 6.82 -24.65 -2.66
C LEU A 369 5.32 -24.77 -2.37
N LEU A 370 4.46 -24.59 -3.40
CA LEU A 370 3.00 -24.61 -3.25
C LEU A 370 2.39 -26.01 -3.34
N GLY A 371 3.14 -27.00 -3.82
CA GLY A 371 2.71 -28.41 -3.83
C GLY A 371 1.45 -28.68 -4.67
N SER A 372 1.16 -27.87 -5.68
CA SER A 372 -0.01 -28.04 -6.55
C SER A 372 0.07 -29.35 -7.35
N SER A 373 -1.06 -30.05 -7.47
CA SER A 373 -1.18 -31.18 -8.40
C SER A 373 -0.98 -30.67 -9.82
N ASP A 374 0.01 -31.19 -10.55
CA ASP A 374 0.28 -30.76 -11.94
C ASP A 374 -0.96 -31.04 -12.83
N PRO A 375 -1.64 -29.99 -13.33
CA PRO A 375 -2.84 -30.16 -14.14
C PRO A 375 -2.54 -30.65 -15.57
N CYS A 376 -1.31 -30.52 -16.05
CA CYS A 376 -0.89 -30.99 -17.37
C CYS A 376 0.63 -31.20 -17.43
N LYS A 377 1.03 -32.47 -17.32
CA LYS A 377 2.44 -32.87 -17.42
C LYS A 377 3.00 -32.55 -18.80
N GLY A 378 4.18 -31.94 -18.83
CA GLY A 378 4.87 -31.58 -20.09
C GLY A 378 4.51 -30.20 -20.64
N THR A 379 3.47 -29.56 -20.12
CA THR A 379 3.12 -28.17 -20.44
C THR A 379 3.71 -27.23 -19.40
N TYR A 380 4.35 -26.16 -19.85
CA TYR A 380 4.92 -25.13 -18.98
C TYR A 380 3.81 -24.19 -18.50
N LYS A 381 3.67 -23.99 -17.19
CA LYS A 381 2.51 -23.32 -16.58
C LYS A 381 2.87 -21.95 -16.01
N TYR A 382 1.84 -21.22 -15.58
CA TYR A 382 1.92 -19.98 -14.84
C TYR A 382 0.70 -19.85 -13.92
N TYR A 383 0.85 -18.99 -12.93
CA TYR A 383 -0.19 -18.60 -11.99
C TYR A 383 -0.82 -17.30 -12.46
N THR A 384 -2.14 -17.27 -12.57
CA THR A 384 -2.92 -16.05 -12.77
C THR A 384 -3.70 -15.79 -11.49
N THR A 385 -3.31 -14.76 -10.75
CA THR A 385 -3.92 -14.40 -9.46
C THR A 385 -4.64 -13.07 -9.57
N THR A 386 -5.96 -13.07 -9.36
CA THR A 386 -6.75 -11.85 -9.24
C THR A 386 -6.98 -11.53 -7.76
N TYR A 387 -6.67 -10.30 -7.33
CA TYR A 387 -6.84 -9.87 -5.95
C TYR A 387 -7.28 -8.40 -5.86
N GLY A 388 -7.89 -8.04 -4.73
CA GLY A 388 -8.17 -6.66 -4.35
C GLY A 388 -7.57 -6.32 -2.99
N CYS A 389 -7.74 -5.06 -2.59
CA CYS A 389 -7.32 -4.56 -1.29
C CYS A 389 -8.54 -4.10 -0.50
N ILE A 390 -8.65 -4.58 0.74
CA ILE A 390 -9.77 -4.23 1.63
C ILE A 390 -9.25 -3.59 2.91
N ASP A 391 -9.92 -2.56 3.39
CA ASP A 391 -9.53 -1.93 4.64
C ASP A 391 -9.70 -2.88 5.83
N ALA A 392 -8.61 -3.06 6.58
CA ALA A 392 -8.55 -3.93 7.74
C ALA A 392 -7.59 -3.37 8.79
N ARG A 393 -7.89 -3.67 10.05
CA ARG A 393 -6.98 -3.52 11.19
C ARG A 393 -6.06 -4.74 11.24
N GLU A 394 -4.83 -4.54 11.70
CA GLU A 394 -3.83 -5.61 11.80
C GLU A 394 -3.30 -5.73 13.23
N ALA A 395 -3.12 -6.97 13.66
CA ALA A 395 -2.51 -7.33 14.91
C ALA A 395 -1.39 -8.34 14.68
N VAL A 396 -0.20 -8.00 15.17
CA VAL A 396 0.96 -8.91 15.24
C VAL A 396 1.21 -9.23 16.70
N VAL A 397 1.42 -10.52 16.98
CA VAL A 397 1.68 -11.08 18.31
C VAL A 397 2.86 -12.04 18.20
N CYS A 398 3.98 -11.73 18.83
CA CYS A 398 5.14 -12.61 18.85
C CYS A 398 4.87 -13.86 19.69
N GLU A 399 5.56 -14.98 19.43
CA GLU A 399 5.40 -16.25 20.17
C GLU A 399 5.35 -16.04 21.70
N HIS A 400 4.38 -16.69 22.35
CA HIS A 400 4.02 -16.54 23.77
C HIS A 400 3.41 -15.20 24.19
N GLY A 401 3.17 -14.29 23.23
CA GLY A 401 2.48 -13.04 23.46
C GLY A 401 0.96 -13.15 23.38
N TYR A 402 0.28 -12.12 23.89
CA TYR A 402 -1.16 -11.94 23.81
C TYR A 402 -1.49 -10.58 23.21
N ARG A 403 -2.63 -10.47 22.53
CA ARG A 403 -3.14 -9.18 22.06
C ARG A 403 -4.67 -9.16 22.03
N THR A 404 -5.23 -8.07 22.54
CA THR A 404 -6.67 -7.81 22.49
C THR A 404 -7.01 -7.07 21.19
N LEU A 405 -7.93 -7.64 20.42
CA LEU A 405 -8.65 -7.02 19.32
C LEU A 405 -9.87 -6.32 19.90
N ASP A 406 -10.11 -5.07 19.52
CA ASP A 406 -11.17 -4.24 20.10
C ASP A 406 -11.83 -3.40 19.01
N CYS A 407 -13.15 -3.50 18.92
CA CYS A 407 -14.03 -2.77 18.02
C CYS A 407 -14.97 -1.80 18.74
N GLY A 408 -14.80 -1.59 20.04
CA GLY A 408 -15.65 -0.71 20.84
C GLY A 408 -17.09 -1.21 20.86
N THR A 409 -18.00 -0.45 20.24
CA THR A 409 -19.42 -0.83 20.12
C THR A 409 -19.72 -1.72 18.92
N ASP A 410 -18.77 -1.84 17.98
CA ASP A 410 -18.90 -2.63 16.76
C ASP A 410 -18.43 -4.08 17.00
N THR A 411 -18.79 -5.01 16.12
CA THR A 411 -18.39 -6.42 16.20
C THR A 411 -17.19 -6.73 15.31
N ILE A 412 -16.29 -7.58 15.80
CA ILE A 412 -15.10 -8.06 15.08
C ILE A 412 -15.51 -9.02 13.96
N GLU A 413 -14.91 -8.84 12.79
CA GLU A 413 -14.88 -9.82 11.71
C GLU A 413 -13.42 -10.06 11.31
N ILE A 414 -12.94 -11.28 11.54
CA ILE A 414 -11.62 -11.75 11.15
C ILE A 414 -11.60 -12.00 9.64
N LEU A 415 -10.67 -11.35 8.96
CA LEU A 415 -10.46 -11.44 7.51
C LEU A 415 -9.34 -12.43 7.17
N ASN A 416 -8.28 -12.48 7.98
CA ASN A 416 -7.27 -13.53 7.94
C ASN A 416 -6.58 -13.74 9.29
N ALA A 417 -5.98 -14.92 9.50
CA ALA A 417 -4.98 -15.12 10.54
C ALA A 417 -3.95 -16.20 10.16
N ASN A 418 -2.67 -15.95 10.47
CA ASN A 418 -1.55 -16.85 10.20
C ASN A 418 -0.64 -16.97 11.43
N PHE A 419 -0.39 -18.20 11.89
CA PHE A 419 0.59 -18.50 12.94
C PHE A 419 1.78 -19.22 12.33
N GLY A 420 2.99 -18.69 12.52
CA GLY A 420 4.17 -19.20 11.85
C GLY A 420 5.21 -18.10 11.65
N ARG A 421 5.85 -18.06 10.48
CA ARG A 421 6.76 -16.98 10.08
C ARG A 421 6.71 -16.78 8.57
N ALA A 422 6.37 -15.57 8.16
CA ALA A 422 6.29 -15.13 6.76
C ALA A 422 7.47 -14.24 6.34
N ASP A 423 8.22 -13.68 7.30
CA ASP A 423 9.35 -12.78 7.05
C ASP A 423 10.41 -12.85 8.17
N SER A 424 11.61 -12.33 7.90
CA SER A 424 12.76 -12.41 8.80
C SER A 424 12.85 -11.26 9.81
N VAL A 425 12.00 -10.23 9.69
CA VAL A 425 12.07 -8.98 10.44
C VAL A 425 11.03 -8.95 11.56
N THR A 426 9.81 -9.40 11.30
CA THR A 426 8.72 -9.42 12.28
C THR A 426 9.10 -10.30 13.46
N CYS A 427 8.96 -9.74 14.67
CA CYS A 427 9.32 -10.41 15.92
C CYS A 427 10.75 -10.98 15.92
N SER A 428 11.72 -10.25 15.33
CA SER A 428 13.13 -10.67 15.23
C SER A 428 14.02 -10.14 16.37
N SER A 429 13.55 -9.13 17.11
CA SER A 429 14.36 -8.49 18.16
C SER A 429 14.77 -9.49 19.23
N GLY A 430 16.08 -9.58 19.49
CA GLY A 430 16.66 -10.49 20.49
C GLY A 430 16.78 -11.95 20.06
N LEU A 431 16.41 -12.31 18.82
CA LEU A 431 16.51 -13.68 18.31
C LEU A 431 17.84 -13.93 17.56
N PRO A 432 18.45 -15.12 17.68
CA PRO A 432 19.62 -15.48 16.89
C PRO A 432 19.30 -15.62 15.39
N ASN A 433 20.27 -15.31 14.53
CA ASN A 433 20.15 -15.28 13.06
C ASN A 433 19.64 -16.57 12.39
N GLY A 434 19.59 -17.71 13.09
CA GLY A 434 19.04 -18.98 12.56
C GLY A 434 17.52 -19.14 12.72
N PHE A 435 16.91 -18.47 13.70
CA PHE A 435 15.49 -18.67 14.04
C PHE A 435 14.52 -17.89 13.17
N THR A 436 15.02 -16.97 12.33
CA THR A 436 14.23 -16.07 11.47
C THR A 436 14.33 -16.41 9.98
N GLN A 437 15.15 -17.40 9.59
CA GLN A 437 15.42 -17.70 8.18
C GLN A 437 14.30 -18.46 7.47
N ASN A 438 13.57 -19.31 8.19
CA ASN A 438 12.44 -20.03 7.61
C ASN A 438 11.20 -19.12 7.57
N THR A 439 11.04 -18.41 6.45
CA THR A 439 9.92 -17.52 6.18
C THR A 439 8.76 -18.20 5.43
N ASN A 440 8.83 -19.53 5.29
CA ASN A 440 7.77 -20.33 4.69
C ASN A 440 7.17 -21.28 5.74
N CYS A 441 6.81 -20.72 6.90
CA CYS A 441 6.27 -21.49 8.01
C CYS A 441 4.86 -21.04 8.34
N TYR A 442 3.89 -21.94 8.25
CA TYR A 442 2.47 -21.65 8.47
C TYR A 442 1.75 -22.82 9.13
N ALA A 443 1.03 -22.53 10.21
CA ALA A 443 0.16 -23.48 10.88
C ALA A 443 -1.18 -23.60 10.16
N PRO A 444 -1.67 -24.83 9.92
CA PRO A 444 -2.99 -25.03 9.32
C PRO A 444 -4.09 -24.51 10.24
N ASN A 445 -5.26 -24.20 9.68
CA ASN A 445 -6.49 -23.82 10.40
C ASN A 445 -6.40 -22.55 11.29
N THR A 446 -5.31 -21.77 11.23
CA THR A 446 -5.14 -20.56 12.06
C THR A 446 -6.30 -19.59 11.90
N LEU A 447 -6.67 -19.22 10.67
CA LEU A 447 -7.82 -18.36 10.36
C LEU A 447 -9.10 -18.86 11.01
N SER A 448 -9.39 -20.15 10.90
CA SER A 448 -10.61 -20.74 11.44
C SER A 448 -10.66 -20.65 12.97
N ILE A 449 -9.53 -20.93 13.63
CA ILE A 449 -9.43 -20.87 15.10
C ILE A 449 -9.59 -19.43 15.59
N VAL A 450 -8.91 -18.47 14.96
CA VAL A 450 -9.04 -17.06 15.37
C VAL A 450 -10.45 -16.52 15.05
N SER A 451 -11.04 -16.93 13.94
CA SER A 451 -12.41 -16.56 13.58
C SER A 451 -13.43 -17.07 14.59
N SER A 452 -13.34 -18.33 15.00
CA SER A 452 -14.27 -18.88 16.00
C SER A 452 -14.09 -18.27 17.38
N LEU A 453 -12.85 -17.87 17.70
CA LEU A 453 -12.56 -17.18 18.95
C LEU A 453 -13.05 -15.74 18.95
N CYS A 454 -13.04 -15.01 17.82
CA CYS A 454 -13.21 -13.56 17.82
C CYS A 454 -14.44 -13.01 17.08
N ASN A 455 -14.97 -13.71 16.08
CA ASN A 455 -16.05 -13.17 15.25
C ASN A 455 -17.32 -12.90 16.05
N GLY A 456 -17.95 -11.75 15.79
CA GLY A 456 -19.19 -11.36 16.44
C GLY A 456 -19.04 -10.83 17.86
N MET A 457 -17.83 -10.79 18.41
CA MET A 457 -17.55 -10.13 19.69
C MET A 457 -17.07 -8.69 19.47
N ASN A 458 -17.30 -7.84 20.46
CA ASN A 458 -16.78 -6.47 20.46
C ASN A 458 -15.29 -6.42 20.82
N THR A 459 -14.85 -7.37 21.66
CA THR A 459 -13.47 -7.52 22.09
C THR A 459 -13.08 -9.01 22.09
N CYS A 460 -11.85 -9.33 21.72
CA CYS A 460 -11.33 -10.70 21.69
C CYS A 460 -9.84 -10.68 22.03
N THR A 461 -9.33 -11.62 22.83
CA THR A 461 -7.88 -11.75 23.07
C THR A 461 -7.33 -12.98 22.38
N VAL A 462 -6.31 -12.79 21.54
CA VAL A 462 -5.61 -13.86 20.83
C VAL A 462 -4.23 -14.08 21.43
N GLU A 463 -3.79 -15.34 21.46
CA GLU A 463 -2.48 -15.78 21.94
C GLU A 463 -1.67 -16.39 20.79
N ALA A 464 -0.40 -16.04 20.66
CA ALA A 464 0.50 -16.69 19.71
C ALA A 464 1.16 -17.91 20.34
N SER A 465 0.48 -19.07 20.33
CA SER A 465 1.00 -20.30 20.96
C SER A 465 0.91 -21.54 20.06
N SER A 466 1.98 -22.32 20.07
CA SER A 466 2.05 -23.65 19.44
C SER A 466 1.12 -24.68 20.09
N THR A 467 0.61 -24.42 21.30
CA THR A 467 -0.44 -25.27 21.91
C THR A 467 -1.80 -25.04 21.26
N VAL A 468 -2.05 -23.83 20.75
CA VAL A 468 -3.32 -23.43 20.12
C VAL A 468 -3.33 -23.81 18.64
N PHE A 469 -2.23 -23.56 17.93
CA PHE A 469 -2.18 -23.71 16.47
C PHE A 469 -1.35 -24.92 15.99
N SER A 470 -0.79 -25.72 16.91
CA SER A 470 0.30 -26.67 16.63
C SER A 470 1.61 -25.97 16.21
N ASP A 471 2.75 -26.64 16.32
CA ASP A 471 4.04 -26.08 15.89
C ASP A 471 4.33 -26.42 14.42
N PRO A 472 4.22 -25.45 13.49
CA PRO A 472 4.51 -25.68 12.07
C PRO A 472 6.01 -25.79 11.75
N CYS A 473 6.92 -25.32 12.63
CA CYS A 473 8.35 -25.26 12.37
C CYS A 473 9.19 -25.19 13.67
N LYS A 474 9.66 -26.35 14.15
CA LYS A 474 10.29 -26.55 15.47
C LYS A 474 11.48 -25.66 15.82
N THR A 475 12.26 -25.20 14.84
CA THR A 475 13.49 -24.40 15.07
C THR A 475 13.35 -22.96 14.60
N THR A 476 12.13 -22.52 14.35
CA THR A 476 11.81 -21.19 13.84
C THR A 476 10.91 -20.52 14.84
N ALA A 477 11.30 -19.31 15.25
CA ALA A 477 10.47 -18.50 16.14
C ALA A 477 9.23 -18.05 15.37
N LYS A 478 8.06 -18.14 15.98
CA LYS A 478 6.78 -17.89 15.29
C LYS A 478 6.16 -16.56 15.73
N TYR A 479 5.15 -16.13 15.02
CA TYR A 479 4.26 -15.03 15.39
C TYR A 479 2.89 -15.28 14.80
N LEU A 480 1.86 -14.74 15.45
CA LEU A 480 0.50 -14.69 14.96
C LEU A 480 0.27 -13.32 14.30
N THR A 481 -0.15 -13.33 13.04
CA THR A 481 -0.74 -12.14 12.39
C THR A 481 -2.24 -12.33 12.26
N VAL A 482 -3.03 -11.32 12.64
CA VAL A 482 -4.48 -11.29 12.49
C VAL A 482 -4.88 -10.01 11.78
N SER A 483 -5.70 -10.13 10.72
CA SER A 483 -6.36 -8.98 10.11
C SER A 483 -7.86 -9.07 10.33
N TYR A 484 -8.47 -7.95 10.71
CA TYR A 484 -9.89 -7.90 11.07
C TYR A 484 -10.50 -6.54 10.75
N THR A 485 -11.82 -6.52 10.55
CA THR A 485 -12.60 -5.29 10.44
C THR A 485 -13.59 -5.18 11.59
N CYS A 486 -14.08 -3.97 11.82
CA CYS A 486 -15.11 -3.69 12.80
C CYS A 486 -16.39 -3.35 12.06
N ILE A 487 -17.41 -4.18 12.23
CA ILE A 487 -18.70 -4.00 11.59
C ILE A 487 -19.67 -3.42 12.59
N ASN A 488 -20.30 -2.31 12.23
CA ASN A 488 -21.30 -1.67 13.07
C ASN A 488 -22.57 -2.54 13.16
N SER A 489 -22.84 -3.11 14.34
CA SER A 489 -23.97 -4.01 14.57
C SER A 489 -25.33 -3.30 14.39
N SER A 490 -25.39 -1.98 14.60
CA SER A 490 -26.57 -1.13 14.39
C SER A 490 -26.86 -0.80 12.92
N MET A 491 -25.84 -0.81 12.05
CA MET A 491 -26.00 -0.71 10.59
C MET A 491 -26.35 -2.07 9.93
N ASN A 492 -26.17 -3.18 10.67
CA ASN A 492 -26.34 -4.54 10.16
C ASN A 492 -27.77 -5.10 10.26
N LEU A 493 -28.65 -4.45 11.03
CA LEU A 493 -30.01 -4.97 11.24
C LEU A 493 -30.90 -4.91 9.98
N PHE A 494 -30.51 -4.17 8.94
CA PHE A 494 -31.31 -3.98 7.72
C PHE A 494 -30.71 -4.59 6.45
N LEU A 495 -29.49 -5.14 6.49
CA LEU A 495 -28.77 -5.60 5.29
C LEU A 495 -28.03 -6.93 5.43
N THR A 496 -27.76 -7.46 6.64
CA THR A 496 -27.14 -8.79 6.82
C THR A 496 -28.11 -9.87 7.29
N GLY A 497 -28.06 -11.03 6.63
CA GLY A 497 -28.68 -12.27 7.10
C GLY A 497 -27.63 -13.23 7.67
N SER A 498 -27.99 -13.94 8.74
CA SER A 498 -27.25 -15.10 9.23
C SER A 498 -28.18 -16.30 9.26
N ILE A 499 -27.77 -17.41 8.65
CA ILE A 499 -28.56 -18.64 8.60
C ILE A 499 -27.75 -19.82 9.14
N VAL A 500 -28.44 -20.67 9.90
CA VAL A 500 -27.92 -21.95 10.39
C VAL A 500 -28.77 -23.07 9.84
N THR A 501 -28.13 -24.04 9.18
CA THR A 501 -28.80 -25.18 8.55
C THR A 501 -28.13 -26.47 8.98
N CYS A 502 -28.84 -27.35 9.67
CA CYS A 502 -28.29 -28.62 10.14
C CYS A 502 -27.93 -29.57 8.98
N GLU A 503 -26.90 -30.39 9.17
CA GLU A 503 -26.44 -31.39 8.18
C GLU A 503 -27.62 -32.24 7.67
N GLY A 504 -27.72 -32.34 6.34
CA GLY A 504 -28.81 -32.99 5.61
C GLY A 504 -29.92 -32.06 5.12
N ASN A 505 -29.94 -30.79 5.55
CA ASN A 505 -30.93 -29.79 5.09
C ASN A 505 -30.32 -28.80 4.09
N THR A 506 -31.16 -27.94 3.50
CA THR A 506 -30.75 -26.93 2.51
C THR A 506 -30.97 -25.53 3.05
N ALA A 507 -29.92 -24.70 3.08
CA ALA A 507 -30.02 -23.28 3.38
C ALA A 507 -30.63 -22.54 2.18
N ILE A 508 -31.53 -21.60 2.43
CA ILE A 508 -32.08 -20.70 1.41
C ILE A 508 -31.71 -19.29 1.81
N LEU A 509 -30.92 -18.60 0.98
CA LEU A 509 -30.55 -17.20 1.19
C LEU A 509 -31.35 -16.35 0.22
N THR A 510 -31.93 -15.25 0.70
CA THR A 510 -32.73 -14.34 -0.10
C THR A 510 -32.43 -12.88 0.24
N CYS A 511 -32.39 -12.02 -0.78
CA CYS A 511 -32.13 -10.58 -0.66
C CYS A 511 -33.20 -9.69 -1.33
N GLY A 512 -34.38 -10.24 -1.67
CA GLY A 512 -35.39 -9.50 -2.44
C GLY A 512 -34.81 -9.09 -3.80
N ASP A 513 -34.88 -7.80 -4.15
CA ASP A 513 -34.32 -7.28 -5.42
C ASP A 513 -32.80 -6.98 -5.35
N ARG A 514 -32.16 -7.18 -4.20
CA ARG A 514 -30.72 -6.91 -3.98
C ARG A 514 -29.87 -8.16 -4.20
N ARG A 515 -28.56 -7.99 -4.32
CA ARG A 515 -27.61 -9.07 -4.57
C ARG A 515 -27.01 -9.59 -3.27
N ILE A 516 -26.95 -10.91 -3.12
CA ILE A 516 -26.29 -11.61 -2.01
C ILE A 516 -24.78 -11.42 -2.13
N ASN A 517 -24.14 -11.16 -0.99
CA ASN A 517 -22.70 -11.19 -0.80
C ASN A 517 -22.40 -11.99 0.47
N ALA A 518 -21.93 -13.23 0.30
CA ALA A 518 -21.49 -14.08 1.41
C ALA A 518 -20.22 -13.51 2.05
N VAL A 519 -20.26 -13.42 3.37
CA VAL A 519 -19.24 -12.79 4.22
C VAL A 519 -18.41 -13.88 4.90
N SER A 520 -19.09 -14.83 5.54
CA SER A 520 -18.45 -15.99 6.15
C SER A 520 -19.34 -17.22 6.01
N ALA A 521 -18.72 -18.39 5.95
CA ALA A 521 -19.45 -19.64 6.06
C ALA A 521 -18.61 -20.72 6.72
N ASN A 522 -19.27 -21.63 7.43
CA ASN A 522 -18.65 -22.85 7.97
C ASN A 522 -19.65 -24.00 7.85
N TYR A 523 -19.23 -25.09 7.23
CA TYR A 523 -19.92 -26.37 7.36
C TYR A 523 -19.12 -27.23 8.35
N GLY A 524 -19.64 -27.41 9.55
CA GLY A 524 -18.89 -28.00 10.65
C GLY A 524 -19.67 -27.97 11.96
N ARG A 525 -18.98 -27.90 13.09
CA ARG A 525 -19.58 -27.72 14.41
C ARG A 525 -18.68 -26.86 15.27
N THR A 526 -19.23 -25.77 15.79
CA THR A 526 -18.54 -24.76 16.61
C THR A 526 -19.04 -24.72 18.05
N ASP A 527 -20.18 -25.35 18.34
CA ASP A 527 -20.76 -25.45 19.67
C ASP A 527 -21.58 -26.74 19.84
N SER A 528 -21.88 -27.10 21.10
CA SER A 528 -22.57 -28.34 21.45
C SER A 528 -24.11 -28.23 21.44
N THR A 529 -24.65 -27.03 21.21
CA THR A 529 -26.09 -26.73 21.37
C THR A 529 -26.81 -26.58 20.03
N THR A 530 -26.15 -26.03 19.03
CA THR A 530 -26.68 -25.82 17.68
C THR A 530 -26.91 -27.17 17.00
N CYS A 531 -28.11 -27.36 16.44
CA CYS A 531 -28.50 -28.62 15.79
C CYS A 531 -28.28 -29.87 16.67
N SER A 532 -28.47 -29.76 17.99
CA SER A 532 -28.20 -30.82 18.97
C SER A 532 -29.41 -31.71 19.33
N SER A 533 -30.64 -31.26 19.00
CA SER A 533 -31.86 -31.98 19.37
C SER A 533 -31.87 -33.41 18.83
N GLY A 534 -32.04 -34.38 19.73
CA GLY A 534 -32.06 -35.82 19.40
C GLY A 534 -30.72 -36.43 18.99
N ARG A 535 -29.59 -35.71 19.17
CA ARG A 535 -28.26 -36.19 18.77
C ARG A 535 -27.50 -36.82 19.95
N PRO A 536 -26.83 -37.97 19.75
CA PRO A 536 -25.93 -38.55 20.75
C PRO A 536 -24.79 -37.61 21.15
N ALA A 537 -24.35 -37.68 22.41
CA ALA A 537 -23.31 -36.81 22.97
C ALA A 537 -21.99 -36.84 22.17
N ASN A 538 -21.60 -38.01 21.63
CA ASN A 538 -20.40 -38.17 20.82
C ASN A 538 -20.47 -37.46 19.46
N GLN A 539 -21.66 -37.15 18.95
CA GLN A 539 -21.83 -36.41 17.69
C GLN A 539 -21.79 -34.89 17.87
N ILE A 540 -21.89 -34.39 19.11
CA ILE A 540 -21.96 -32.96 19.42
C ILE A 540 -20.79 -32.46 20.28
N SER A 541 -19.94 -33.36 20.76
CA SER A 541 -18.79 -33.04 21.61
C SER A 541 -17.63 -32.39 20.86
N ASN A 542 -17.46 -32.67 19.56
CA ASN A 542 -16.42 -32.03 18.76
C ASN A 542 -16.91 -30.68 18.23
N THR A 543 -16.57 -29.62 18.95
CA THR A 543 -16.86 -28.23 18.60
C THR A 543 -15.71 -27.53 17.88
N ASN A 544 -14.66 -28.28 17.53
CA ASN A 544 -13.53 -27.79 16.76
C ASN A 544 -13.57 -28.36 15.33
N CYS A 545 -14.75 -28.28 14.71
CA CYS A 545 -14.98 -28.83 13.39
C CYS A 545 -15.29 -27.73 12.37
N TYR A 546 -14.43 -27.60 11.36
CA TYR A 546 -14.49 -26.52 10.40
C TYR A 546 -14.15 -26.99 8.99
N THR A 547 -14.82 -26.41 8.00
CA THR A 547 -14.48 -26.60 6.58
C THR A 547 -13.83 -25.32 6.03
N PRO A 548 -12.52 -25.33 5.71
CA PRO A 548 -11.79 -24.14 5.25
C PRO A 548 -12.36 -23.51 3.97
N ASP A 549 -12.90 -24.32 3.07
CA ASP A 549 -13.41 -23.87 1.76
C ASP A 549 -14.92 -23.55 1.75
N ALA A 550 -15.57 -23.53 2.92
CA ALA A 550 -17.02 -23.35 3.00
C ALA A 550 -17.49 -22.00 2.44
N LEU A 551 -16.76 -20.91 2.71
CA LEU A 551 -17.09 -19.58 2.20
C LEU A 551 -17.02 -19.53 0.67
N ASN A 552 -15.98 -20.09 0.05
CA ASN A 552 -15.85 -20.06 -1.40
C ASN A 552 -16.96 -20.86 -2.09
N LYS A 553 -17.31 -22.03 -1.54
CA LYS A 553 -18.40 -22.87 -2.05
C LYS A 553 -19.76 -22.16 -1.96
N VAL A 554 -20.01 -21.45 -0.87
CA VAL A 554 -21.23 -20.63 -0.69
C VAL A 554 -21.21 -19.41 -1.62
N ALA A 555 -20.10 -18.67 -1.66
CA ALA A 555 -19.93 -17.49 -2.48
C ALA A 555 -20.07 -17.80 -3.98
N ALA A 556 -19.45 -18.87 -4.47
CA ALA A 556 -19.57 -19.32 -5.85
C ALA A 556 -21.01 -19.66 -6.24
N ARG A 557 -21.81 -20.13 -5.27
CA ARG A 557 -23.22 -20.52 -5.49
C ARG A 557 -24.20 -19.36 -5.34
N CYS A 558 -23.86 -18.33 -4.56
CA CYS A 558 -24.81 -17.33 -4.07
C CYS A 558 -24.47 -15.88 -4.42
N ASN A 559 -23.19 -15.52 -4.56
CA ASN A 559 -22.82 -14.12 -4.74
C ASN A 559 -23.38 -13.56 -6.05
N GLY A 560 -23.92 -12.35 -5.99
CA GLY A 560 -24.51 -11.67 -7.14
C GLY A 560 -25.95 -12.09 -7.47
N GLN A 561 -26.50 -13.11 -6.81
CA GLN A 561 -27.89 -13.56 -7.01
C GLN A 561 -28.83 -12.89 -5.98
N SER A 562 -30.11 -12.76 -6.31
CA SER A 562 -31.15 -12.31 -5.37
C SER A 562 -31.63 -13.40 -4.43
N SER A 563 -31.46 -14.67 -4.83
CA SER A 563 -31.80 -15.85 -4.03
C SER A 563 -30.92 -17.02 -4.46
N CYS A 564 -30.46 -17.84 -3.51
CA CYS A 564 -29.75 -19.09 -3.79
C CYS A 564 -30.11 -20.17 -2.77
N SER A 565 -29.82 -21.43 -3.11
CA SER A 565 -29.91 -22.57 -2.18
C SER A 565 -28.52 -23.14 -1.93
N VAL A 566 -28.24 -23.64 -0.72
CA VAL A 566 -26.97 -24.30 -0.37
C VAL A 566 -27.25 -25.56 0.45
N PRO A 567 -27.06 -26.78 -0.09
CA PRO A 567 -27.22 -28.01 0.67
C PRO A 567 -26.11 -28.18 1.70
N ALA A 568 -26.46 -28.34 2.98
CA ALA A 568 -25.53 -28.60 4.07
C ALA A 568 -25.17 -30.09 4.11
N THR A 569 -24.35 -30.54 3.16
CA THR A 569 -23.99 -31.96 2.99
C THR A 569 -22.48 -32.17 2.80
N ASN A 570 -22.02 -33.38 3.15
CA ASN A 570 -20.64 -33.80 2.93
C ASN A 570 -20.28 -33.87 1.45
N ASP A 571 -21.25 -34.08 0.56
CA ASP A 571 -21.02 -34.06 -0.89
C ASP A 571 -20.60 -32.67 -1.38
N LEU A 572 -21.18 -31.61 -0.82
CA LEU A 572 -20.82 -30.26 -1.21
C LEU A 572 -19.54 -29.81 -0.48
N PHE A 573 -19.43 -30.04 0.82
CA PHE A 573 -18.39 -29.43 1.65
C PHE A 573 -17.22 -30.35 2.00
N SER A 574 -17.30 -31.65 1.65
CA SER A 574 -16.50 -32.72 2.26
C SER A 574 -16.86 -32.95 3.74
N ASP A 575 -16.40 -34.05 4.35
CA ASP A 575 -16.59 -34.28 5.78
C ASP A 575 -15.36 -33.78 6.57
N PRO A 576 -15.43 -32.61 7.23
CA PRO A 576 -14.31 -32.07 8.01
C PRO A 576 -14.07 -32.82 9.33
N CYS A 577 -15.03 -33.60 9.83
CA CYS A 577 -14.95 -34.23 11.14
C CYS A 577 -15.86 -35.46 11.24
N TYR A 578 -15.34 -36.60 10.78
CA TYR A 578 -16.07 -37.87 10.76
C TYR A 578 -16.70 -38.21 12.12
N GLY A 579 -17.96 -38.63 12.11
CA GLY A 579 -18.73 -38.98 13.31
C GLY A 579 -19.28 -37.79 14.11
N THR A 580 -19.00 -36.55 13.69
CA THR A 580 -19.60 -35.33 14.28
C THR A 580 -20.76 -34.87 13.40
N TYR A 581 -21.90 -34.57 14.03
CA TYR A 581 -23.06 -34.02 13.31
C TYR A 581 -22.85 -32.53 13.08
N LYS A 582 -22.83 -32.10 11.82
CA LYS A 582 -22.45 -30.74 11.43
C LYS A 582 -23.66 -29.85 11.19
N TYR A 583 -23.40 -28.57 10.97
CA TYR A 583 -24.32 -27.58 10.47
C TYR A 583 -23.56 -26.56 9.62
N LEU A 584 -24.27 -26.01 8.64
CA LEU A 584 -23.81 -24.89 7.84
C LEU A 584 -24.24 -23.59 8.52
N THR A 585 -23.28 -22.75 8.90
CA THR A 585 -23.52 -21.34 9.24
C THR A 585 -23.12 -20.47 8.05
N VAL A 586 -23.97 -19.55 7.62
CA VAL A 586 -23.63 -18.55 6.59
C VAL A 586 -24.03 -17.16 7.06
N VAL A 587 -23.08 -16.23 7.00
CA VAL A 587 -23.33 -14.78 7.15
C VAL A 587 -23.23 -14.15 5.76
N TYR A 588 -24.22 -13.35 5.40
CA TYR A 588 -24.28 -12.66 4.10
C TYR A 588 -24.91 -11.29 4.23
N TYR A 589 -24.64 -10.37 3.30
CA TYR A 589 -25.38 -9.12 3.15
C TYR A 589 -25.99 -8.95 1.77
N CYS A 590 -26.96 -8.05 1.68
CA CYS A 590 -27.65 -7.69 0.46
C CYS A 590 -27.17 -6.32 -0.04
N SER A 591 -26.73 -6.20 -1.30
CA SER A 591 -26.29 -4.93 -1.93
C SER A 591 -27.02 -4.62 -3.22
#